data_AF-A0A7K4HPZ2-F1
#
_entry.id   AF-A0A7K4HPZ2-F1
#
_cell.length_a   1.000
_cell.length_b   1.000
_cell.length_c   1.000
_cell.angle_alpha   90.00
_cell.angle_beta   90.00
_cell.angle_gamma   90.00
#
_symmetry.space_group_name_H-M   'P 1'
#
loop_
_entity.id
_entity.type
_entity.pdbx_description
1 polymer ?
#
loop_
_entity_poly.entity_id
_entity_poly.type
_entity_poly.pdbx_seq_one_letter_code
_entity_poly.pdbx_strand_id
1 'polypeptide(L)'
;MKLDTDGDPPLFEEVFPHRIELRDETLHASFSHVTILEQTFIDKLVQILSKHFANGLRINSPIELARFRSFAAEDWGEEILLPDEELKSYIAGCGTTFDGKVYAVSAQTKERIRELVEEYFADGARAIFFAEFYAKNENWLFGASVVSEDILISILRMLFPKLSFTETYFGYTDASAFAVLESEILRVWGDDALLTYKQLAERLQYIPLDRIKYALGQNGNFIWSSVEIFSHVSRIDITDEEREAIREAAARKCNACGYVSITDLPFGEIEERNYELSITAVHNAVYRICLSDKFDKKGKIVTRKGDVFDALSIMREYCQTIDKCSLDDLLNFEKKLTGEVRRRIPMEAGNTILVRIDKDTYVSDRHVHFNADMIDEAIELFVKGDYLPLKSFTTFGAFPDCGQEWNLFLLESYCRRFSQRFRFDTPTANSRNAGAVIRKSCRMNYTEIMTDAVANADIPLKSTVVGKFLYENGYTGRSTTAKVGEIIDKAKVIRERRN
;
A
#
# COMPACT_ATOMS: atom_id res chain seq x y z
N MET A 1 -24.36 29.72 -36.89
CA MET A 1 -23.26 30.56 -37.38
C MET A 1 -22.34 29.64 -38.18
N LYS A 2 -22.48 29.67 -39.50
CA LYS A 2 -21.70 28.89 -40.47
C LYS A 2 -20.33 29.54 -40.64
N LEU A 3 -19.33 28.74 -40.99
CA LEU A 3 -18.41 29.05 -42.10
C LEU A 3 -17.80 27.73 -42.60
N ASP A 4 -18.18 27.41 -43.84
CA ASP A 4 -17.58 26.42 -44.74
C ASP A 4 -16.18 26.89 -45.19
N THR A 5 -15.34 25.97 -45.68
CA THR A 5 -14.75 26.04 -47.04
C THR A 5 -13.90 24.80 -47.34
N ASP A 6 -14.33 24.06 -48.37
CA ASP A 6 -13.55 23.14 -49.20
C ASP A 6 -12.44 23.86 -49.98
N GLY A 7 -11.42 23.12 -50.41
CA GLY A 7 -10.57 23.49 -51.54
C GLY A 7 -9.24 22.73 -51.63
N ASP A 8 -9.21 21.64 -52.41
CA ASP A 8 -8.00 20.97 -52.91
C ASP A 8 -7.14 21.88 -53.82
N PRO A 9 -5.80 21.71 -53.84
CA PRO A 9 -4.95 22.16 -54.95
C PRO A 9 -4.21 21.01 -55.69
N PRO A 10 -3.72 21.26 -56.92
CA PRO A 10 -3.56 20.23 -57.97
C PRO A 10 -2.15 19.65 -58.14
N LEU A 11 -2.11 18.52 -58.84
CA LEU A 11 -0.97 17.80 -59.42
C LEU A 11 -0.11 18.70 -60.34
N PHE A 12 1.22 18.63 -60.19
CA PHE A 12 2.19 19.12 -61.19
C PHE A 12 3.31 18.11 -61.42
N GLU A 13 3.58 17.91 -62.70
CA GLU A 13 4.47 16.95 -63.35
C GLU A 13 5.96 17.21 -63.09
N GLU A 14 6.71 16.10 -63.12
CA GLU A 14 8.17 16.04 -63.14
C GLU A 14 8.75 16.66 -64.41
N VAL A 15 9.76 17.52 -64.25
CA VAL A 15 10.67 17.92 -65.32
C VAL A 15 12.11 17.79 -64.80
N PHE A 16 12.84 16.80 -65.31
CA PHE A 16 14.30 16.72 -65.18
C PHE A 16 14.98 17.74 -66.10
N PRO A 17 16.16 18.26 -65.69
CA PRO A 17 17.19 18.54 -66.66
C PRO A 17 18.54 17.89 -66.35
N HIS A 18 19.14 17.42 -67.44
CA HIS A 18 20.49 16.95 -67.72
C HIS A 18 21.64 17.18 -66.71
N ARG A 19 22.22 16.04 -66.32
CA ARG A 19 23.65 15.63 -66.37
C ARG A 19 24.68 16.72 -66.74
N ILE A 20 25.56 17.04 -65.78
CA ILE A 20 26.97 17.36 -66.04
C ILE A 20 27.80 16.37 -65.22
N GLU A 21 28.42 15.41 -65.90
CA GLU A 21 29.51 14.59 -65.35
C GLU A 21 30.80 15.38 -65.46
N LEU A 22 31.39 15.73 -64.32
CA LEU A 22 32.82 15.99 -64.20
C LEU A 22 33.32 15.35 -62.89
N ARG A 23 34.02 14.23 -63.07
CA ARG A 23 35.07 13.63 -62.23
C ARG A 23 35.22 14.16 -60.80
N ASP A 24 34.93 13.31 -59.82
CA ASP A 24 35.67 13.36 -58.55
C ASP A 24 35.82 11.99 -57.86
N GLU A 25 36.49 11.05 -58.56
CA GLU A 25 36.98 9.81 -57.94
C GLU A 25 38.14 10.07 -56.95
N THR A 26 38.71 11.28 -56.95
CA THR A 26 39.79 11.71 -56.06
C THR A 26 39.29 12.19 -54.69
N LEU A 27 38.15 12.89 -54.59
CA LEU A 27 37.58 13.30 -53.31
C LEU A 27 37.04 12.10 -52.50
N HIS A 28 36.39 11.13 -53.15
CA HIS A 28 35.81 9.98 -52.44
C HIS A 28 36.88 9.05 -51.84
N ALA A 29 38.02 8.90 -52.50
CA ALA A 29 39.19 8.17 -51.98
C ALA A 29 39.88 8.92 -50.83
N SER A 30 39.97 10.25 -50.89
CA SER A 30 40.58 11.07 -49.82
C SER A 30 39.73 11.15 -48.55
N PHE A 31 38.40 11.26 -48.67
CA PHE A 31 37.49 11.27 -47.53
C PHE A 31 37.50 9.92 -46.82
N SER A 32 37.39 8.82 -47.58
CA SER A 32 37.44 7.45 -47.01
C SER A 32 38.79 7.12 -46.37
N HIS A 33 39.93 7.55 -46.94
CA HIS A 33 41.24 7.38 -46.31
C HIS A 33 41.39 8.15 -45.00
N VAL A 34 40.86 9.38 -44.93
CA VAL A 34 40.88 10.21 -43.70
C VAL A 34 39.98 9.61 -42.63
N THR A 35 38.79 9.09 -42.99
CA THR A 35 37.89 8.43 -42.02
C THR A 35 38.47 7.13 -41.48
N ILE A 36 39.21 6.37 -42.30
CA ILE A 36 39.88 5.11 -41.90
C ILE A 36 41.06 5.41 -40.96
N LEU A 37 41.83 6.47 -41.22
CA LEU A 37 42.95 6.89 -40.36
C LEU A 37 42.47 7.39 -38.99
N GLU A 38 41.33 8.09 -38.97
CA GLU A 38 40.71 8.59 -37.75
C GLU A 38 40.09 7.45 -36.92
N GLN A 39 39.44 6.48 -37.57
CA GLN A 39 38.91 5.29 -36.89
C GLN A 39 40.02 4.42 -36.29
N THR A 40 41.12 4.20 -37.03
CA THR A 40 42.28 3.45 -36.52
C THR A 40 42.97 4.15 -35.35
N PHE A 41 42.93 5.49 -35.30
CA PHE A 41 43.41 6.25 -34.15
C PHE A 41 42.47 6.13 -32.93
N ILE A 42 41.15 6.16 -33.13
CA ILE A 42 40.16 5.93 -32.07
C ILE A 42 40.29 4.52 -31.49
N ASP A 43 40.41 3.49 -32.33
CA ASP A 43 40.55 2.10 -31.89
C ASP A 43 41.80 1.91 -31.01
N LYS A 44 42.90 2.56 -31.40
CA LYS A 44 44.13 2.63 -30.61
C LYS A 44 43.88 3.25 -29.23
N LEU A 45 43.24 4.42 -29.16
CA LEU A 45 42.90 5.07 -27.88
C LEU A 45 42.03 4.18 -26.98
N VAL A 46 41.04 3.49 -27.55
CA VAL A 46 40.20 2.50 -26.84
C VAL A 46 41.03 1.37 -26.24
N GLN A 47 42.06 0.88 -26.96
CA GLN A 47 42.95 -0.16 -26.45
C GLN A 47 43.74 0.29 -25.23
N ILE A 48 44.28 1.52 -25.22
CA ILE A 48 44.99 2.06 -24.04
C ILE A 48 44.03 2.17 -22.86
N LEU A 49 42.85 2.77 -23.08
CA LEU A 49 41.85 2.92 -22.03
C LEU A 49 41.48 1.56 -21.42
N SER A 50 41.26 0.56 -22.27
CA SER A 50 40.87 -0.80 -21.83
C SER A 50 42.01 -1.54 -21.11
N LYS A 51 43.26 -1.37 -21.55
CA LYS A 51 44.42 -2.11 -21.03
C LYS A 51 44.97 -1.50 -19.74
N HIS A 52 45.05 -0.18 -19.65
CA HIS A 52 45.76 0.52 -18.57
C HIS A 52 44.83 1.28 -17.62
N PHE A 53 43.58 1.55 -18.02
CA PHE A 53 42.61 2.36 -17.27
C PHE A 53 41.30 1.62 -17.00
N ALA A 54 41.37 0.36 -16.58
CA ALA A 54 40.20 -0.46 -16.21
C ALA A 54 39.30 0.18 -15.14
N ASN A 55 39.84 1.07 -14.28
CA ASN A 55 39.09 1.82 -13.27
C ASN A 55 38.65 3.23 -13.72
N GLY A 56 38.66 3.45 -15.04
CA GLY A 56 38.36 4.71 -15.70
C GLY A 56 39.52 5.70 -15.66
N LEU A 57 39.62 6.54 -16.69
CA LEU A 57 40.57 7.65 -16.78
C LEU A 57 39.91 8.95 -16.31
N ARG A 58 40.47 9.63 -15.31
CA ARG A 58 40.07 11.00 -14.93
C ARG A 58 40.53 11.99 -16.00
N ILE A 59 39.65 12.29 -16.95
CA ILE A 59 39.95 13.10 -18.14
C ILE A 59 40.47 14.52 -17.83
N ASN A 60 40.08 15.09 -16.68
CA ASN A 60 40.50 16.42 -16.24
C ASN A 60 41.75 16.42 -15.35
N SER A 61 42.36 15.26 -15.09
CA SER A 61 43.58 15.14 -14.28
C SER A 61 44.81 15.27 -15.19
N PRO A 62 45.65 16.32 -15.05
CA PRO A 62 46.87 16.44 -15.83
C PRO A 62 47.82 15.25 -15.64
N ILE A 63 47.82 14.67 -14.44
CA ILE A 63 48.66 13.52 -14.09
C ILE A 63 48.19 12.27 -14.83
N GLU A 64 46.89 12.01 -14.88
CA GLU A 64 46.39 10.83 -15.60
C GLU A 64 46.48 10.99 -17.11
N LEU A 65 46.29 12.21 -17.62
CA LEU A 65 46.48 12.50 -19.05
C LEU A 65 47.95 12.33 -19.46
N ALA A 66 48.90 12.76 -18.62
CA ALA A 66 50.32 12.48 -18.85
C ALA A 66 50.64 10.98 -18.84
N ARG A 67 50.09 10.23 -17.86
CA ARG A 67 50.23 8.76 -17.81
C ARG A 67 49.62 8.08 -19.05
N PHE A 68 48.49 8.57 -19.54
CA PHE A 68 47.86 8.07 -20.76
C PHE A 68 48.80 8.21 -21.97
N ARG A 69 49.42 9.39 -22.13
CA ARG A 69 50.41 9.62 -23.20
C ARG A 69 51.64 8.72 -23.05
N SER A 70 52.12 8.50 -21.83
CA SER A 70 53.25 7.58 -21.58
C SER A 70 52.92 6.14 -21.96
N PHE A 71 51.73 5.65 -21.60
CA PHE A 71 51.28 4.31 -22.02
C PHE A 71 51.07 4.22 -23.54
N ALA A 72 50.65 5.30 -24.19
CA ALA A 72 50.55 5.35 -25.65
C ALA A 72 51.91 5.23 -26.34
N ALA A 73 52.90 5.97 -25.85
CA ALA A 73 54.26 5.89 -26.35
C ALA A 73 54.88 4.51 -26.13
N GLU A 74 54.59 3.87 -25.00
CA GLU A 74 55.06 2.50 -24.70
C GLU A 74 54.38 1.45 -25.59
N ASP A 75 53.06 1.52 -25.76
CA ASP A 75 52.29 0.51 -26.50
C ASP A 75 52.40 0.68 -28.03
N TRP A 76 52.55 1.91 -28.53
CA TRP A 76 52.53 2.20 -29.98
C TRP A 76 53.90 2.60 -30.55
N GLY A 77 54.88 2.92 -29.69
CA GLY A 77 56.19 3.42 -30.11
C GLY A 77 56.21 4.86 -30.62
N GLU A 78 55.10 5.59 -30.51
CA GLU A 78 54.94 6.98 -30.96
C GLU A 78 54.25 7.84 -29.88
N GLU A 79 54.73 9.07 -29.69
CA GLU A 79 54.09 10.02 -28.79
C GLU A 79 52.83 10.64 -29.41
N ILE A 80 51.75 10.72 -28.63
CA ILE A 80 50.57 11.50 -29.01
C ILE A 80 50.94 12.98 -28.93
N LEU A 81 50.91 13.69 -30.06
CA LEU A 81 51.22 15.12 -30.16
C LEU A 81 50.00 16.05 -30.11
N LEU A 82 48.78 15.50 -30.03
CA LEU A 82 47.54 16.29 -29.96
C LEU A 82 47.55 17.24 -28.75
N PRO A 83 47.00 18.46 -28.88
CA PRO A 83 46.72 19.33 -27.73
C PRO A 83 45.82 18.63 -26.69
N ASP A 84 45.95 19.01 -25.42
CA ASP A 84 45.20 18.37 -24.33
C ASP A 84 43.68 18.41 -24.54
N GLU A 85 43.12 19.53 -25.00
CA GLU A 85 41.67 19.66 -25.22
C GLU A 85 41.17 18.76 -26.38
N GLU A 86 41.95 18.64 -27.45
CA GLU A 86 41.62 17.73 -28.56
C GLU A 86 41.70 16.26 -28.10
N LEU A 87 42.77 15.90 -27.38
CA LEU A 87 42.94 14.55 -26.85
C LEU A 87 41.82 14.18 -25.87
N LYS A 88 41.42 15.09 -24.98
CA LYS A 88 40.26 14.90 -24.09
C LYS A 88 38.99 14.64 -24.89
N SER A 89 38.72 15.41 -25.94
CA SER A 89 37.56 15.21 -26.80
C SER A 89 37.55 13.81 -27.43
N TYR A 90 38.68 13.36 -27.99
CA TYR A 90 38.80 12.01 -28.54
C TYR A 90 38.61 10.92 -27.47
N ILE A 91 39.24 11.06 -26.31
CA ILE A 91 39.11 10.11 -25.20
C ILE A 91 37.65 10.03 -24.72
N ALA A 92 36.96 11.16 -24.57
CA ALA A 92 35.56 11.19 -24.20
C ALA A 92 34.67 10.47 -25.22
N GLY A 93 35.01 10.53 -26.51
CA GLY A 93 34.33 9.78 -27.57
C GLY A 93 34.64 8.27 -27.60
N CYS A 94 35.74 7.84 -26.99
CA CYS A 94 36.15 6.43 -26.94
C CYS A 94 35.42 5.60 -25.88
N GLY A 95 34.69 6.24 -24.95
CA GLY A 95 34.08 5.55 -23.82
C GLY A 95 32.87 6.29 -23.25
N THR A 96 32.36 5.81 -22.12
CA THR A 96 31.27 6.47 -21.39
C THR A 96 31.84 7.28 -20.25
N THR A 97 31.43 8.55 -20.14
CA THR A 97 31.87 9.43 -19.03
C THR A 97 30.93 9.25 -17.84
N PHE A 98 31.50 8.95 -16.67
CA PHE A 98 30.79 8.81 -15.40
C PHE A 98 31.69 9.26 -14.24
N ASP A 99 31.15 10.08 -13.32
CA ASP A 99 31.87 10.64 -12.16
C ASP A 99 33.24 11.27 -12.51
N GLY A 100 33.29 12.05 -13.60
CA GLY A 100 34.51 12.70 -14.09
C GLY A 100 35.57 11.77 -14.67
N LYS A 101 35.24 10.50 -14.87
CA LYS A 101 36.10 9.48 -15.49
C LYS A 101 35.51 8.98 -16.81
N VAL A 102 36.38 8.55 -17.72
CA VAL A 102 36.01 7.88 -18.96
C VAL A 102 36.29 6.39 -18.84
N TYR A 103 35.26 5.58 -19.09
CA TYR A 103 35.33 4.12 -19.06
C TYR A 103 35.23 3.57 -20.48
N ALA A 104 36.26 2.82 -20.92
CA ALA A 104 36.23 2.11 -22.19
C ALA A 104 35.71 0.68 -21.96
N VAL A 105 34.56 0.38 -22.53
CA VAL A 105 33.94 -0.94 -22.43
C VAL A 105 34.21 -1.71 -23.72
N SER A 106 34.83 -2.89 -23.58
CA SER A 106 35.25 -3.70 -24.70
C SER A 106 34.08 -4.14 -25.60
N ALA A 107 34.34 -4.38 -26.89
CA ALA A 107 33.34 -4.91 -27.80
C ALA A 107 32.79 -6.28 -27.33
N GLN A 108 33.65 -7.13 -26.77
CA GLN A 108 33.26 -8.43 -26.22
C GLN A 108 32.28 -8.29 -25.04
N THR A 109 32.51 -7.31 -24.15
CA THR A 109 31.59 -7.00 -23.04
C THR A 109 30.24 -6.54 -23.57
N LYS A 110 30.23 -5.63 -24.55
CA LYS A 110 29.00 -5.13 -25.17
C LYS A 110 28.21 -6.27 -25.85
N GLU A 111 28.90 -7.18 -26.52
CA GLU A 111 28.26 -8.33 -27.15
C GLU A 111 27.67 -9.29 -26.13
N ARG A 112 28.38 -9.58 -25.03
CA ARG A 112 27.83 -10.38 -23.93
C ARG A 112 26.60 -9.73 -23.30
N ILE A 113 26.56 -8.40 -23.16
CA ILE A 113 25.35 -7.68 -22.71
C ILE A 113 24.21 -7.88 -23.71
N ARG A 114 24.50 -7.75 -25.02
CA ARG A 114 23.53 -7.96 -26.08
C ARG A 114 22.92 -9.35 -26.01
N GLU A 115 23.74 -10.39 -25.93
CA GLU A 115 23.32 -11.80 -25.86
C GLU A 115 22.36 -12.03 -24.69
N LEU A 116 22.70 -11.57 -23.48
CA LEU A 116 21.83 -11.75 -22.30
C LEU A 116 20.47 -11.06 -22.44
N VAL A 117 20.43 -9.89 -23.09
CA VAL A 117 19.20 -9.14 -23.32
C VAL A 117 18.34 -9.81 -24.38
N GLU A 118 18.96 -10.24 -25.48
CA GLU A 118 18.28 -10.92 -26.58
C GLU A 118 17.74 -12.29 -26.14
N GLU A 119 18.50 -13.05 -25.35
CA GLU A 119 18.07 -14.32 -24.75
C GLU A 119 16.82 -14.12 -23.89
N TYR A 120 16.85 -13.15 -22.98
CA TYR A 120 15.69 -12.89 -22.11
C TYR A 120 14.45 -12.45 -22.88
N PHE A 121 14.62 -11.67 -23.94
CA PHE A 121 13.51 -11.26 -24.80
C PHE A 121 13.02 -12.38 -25.73
N ALA A 122 13.87 -13.33 -26.11
CA ALA A 122 13.47 -14.50 -26.91
C ALA A 122 12.44 -15.37 -26.18
N ASP A 123 12.49 -15.39 -24.83
CA ASP A 123 11.50 -16.04 -23.97
C ASP A 123 10.17 -15.24 -23.83
N GLY A 124 10.00 -14.21 -24.66
CA GLY A 124 8.78 -13.41 -24.76
C GLY A 124 8.67 -12.29 -23.72
N ALA A 125 9.72 -12.02 -22.94
CA ALA A 125 9.74 -10.88 -22.04
C ALA A 125 9.55 -9.56 -22.80
N ARG A 126 8.88 -8.59 -22.17
CA ARG A 126 8.63 -7.27 -22.77
C ARG A 126 9.47 -6.15 -22.16
N ALA A 127 10.04 -6.38 -20.99
CA ALA A 127 10.79 -5.38 -20.24
C ALA A 127 11.91 -5.99 -19.39
N ILE A 128 12.99 -5.23 -19.23
CA ILE A 128 14.12 -5.50 -18.33
C ILE A 128 14.35 -4.26 -17.48
N PHE A 129 14.36 -4.42 -16.15
CA PHE A 129 14.65 -3.31 -15.22
C PHE A 129 16.16 -3.14 -15.07
N PHE A 130 16.64 -1.90 -15.21
CA PHE A 130 18.07 -1.60 -15.22
C PHE A 130 18.76 -2.03 -13.93
N ALA A 131 18.21 -1.62 -12.78
CA ALA A 131 18.75 -1.93 -11.47
C ALA A 131 18.88 -3.45 -11.23
N GLU A 132 17.86 -4.23 -11.59
CA GLU A 132 17.87 -5.68 -11.39
C GLU A 132 18.85 -6.37 -12.35
N PHE A 133 18.88 -5.94 -13.62
CA PHE A 133 19.84 -6.45 -14.60
C PHE A 133 21.28 -6.18 -14.16
N TYR A 134 21.56 -4.95 -13.71
CA TYR A 134 22.88 -4.59 -13.21
C TYR A 134 23.24 -5.40 -11.98
N ALA A 135 22.38 -5.42 -10.94
CA ALA A 135 22.64 -6.12 -9.69
C ALA A 135 22.95 -7.62 -9.89
N LYS A 136 22.21 -8.30 -10.78
CA LYS A 136 22.47 -9.72 -11.07
C LYS A 136 23.77 -9.98 -11.83
N ASN A 137 24.25 -8.98 -12.58
CA ASN A 137 25.43 -9.08 -13.42
C ASN A 137 26.63 -8.29 -12.89
N GLU A 138 26.50 -7.66 -11.71
CA GLU A 138 27.42 -6.65 -11.19
C GLU A 138 28.86 -7.16 -11.13
N ASN A 139 29.06 -8.39 -10.63
CA ASN A 139 30.38 -8.97 -10.43
C ASN A 139 31.25 -8.94 -11.71
N TRP A 140 30.68 -9.30 -12.86
CA TRP A 140 31.43 -9.33 -14.12
C TRP A 140 31.33 -8.01 -14.89
N LEU A 141 30.23 -7.26 -14.74
CA LEU A 141 30.08 -5.92 -15.32
C LEU A 141 31.09 -4.94 -14.74
N PHE A 142 31.24 -4.92 -13.42
CA PHE A 142 32.19 -4.08 -12.71
C PHE A 142 33.63 -4.37 -13.17
N GLY A 143 34.01 -5.65 -13.22
CA GLY A 143 35.31 -6.09 -13.74
C GLY A 143 35.53 -5.75 -15.22
N ALA A 144 34.46 -5.52 -15.98
CA ALA A 144 34.47 -5.14 -17.38
C ALA A 144 34.28 -3.63 -17.62
N SER A 145 34.59 -2.79 -16.62
CA SER A 145 34.49 -1.33 -16.67
C SER A 145 33.07 -0.74 -16.77
N VAL A 146 32.03 -1.55 -16.54
CA VAL A 146 30.64 -1.10 -16.38
C VAL A 146 30.37 -0.97 -14.88
N VAL A 147 30.80 0.15 -14.30
CA VAL A 147 30.82 0.35 -12.83
C VAL A 147 29.55 0.97 -12.24
N SER A 148 28.59 1.33 -13.09
CA SER A 148 27.31 1.90 -12.66
C SER A 148 26.18 1.58 -13.64
N GLU A 149 24.95 1.73 -13.15
CA GLU A 149 23.74 1.60 -13.95
C GLU A 149 23.72 2.61 -15.12
N ASP A 150 24.19 3.84 -14.91
CA ASP A 150 24.24 4.87 -15.96
C ASP A 150 25.12 4.45 -17.15
N ILE A 151 26.27 3.83 -16.88
CA ILE A 151 27.14 3.30 -17.94
C ILE A 151 26.42 2.17 -18.68
N LEU A 152 25.75 1.27 -17.96
CA LEU A 152 24.97 0.19 -18.55
C LEU A 152 23.85 0.75 -19.44
N ILE A 153 23.07 1.73 -18.96
CA ILE A 153 21.98 2.37 -19.71
C ILE A 153 22.52 2.98 -21.01
N SER A 154 23.67 3.67 -20.96
CA SER A 154 24.30 4.23 -22.16
C SER A 154 24.66 3.16 -23.19
N ILE A 155 25.17 2.01 -22.74
CA ILE A 155 25.51 0.87 -23.61
C ILE A 155 24.23 0.25 -24.19
N LEU A 156 23.20 0.03 -23.37
CA LEU A 156 21.93 -0.53 -23.83
C LEU A 156 21.26 0.35 -24.89
N ARG A 157 21.29 1.68 -24.72
CA ARG A 157 20.78 2.63 -25.73
C ARG A 157 21.53 2.54 -27.06
N MET A 158 22.86 2.34 -27.00
CA MET A 158 23.69 2.13 -28.19
C MET A 158 23.36 0.79 -28.88
N LEU A 159 23.22 -0.28 -28.11
CA LEU A 159 22.99 -1.63 -28.63
C LEU A 159 21.57 -1.81 -29.19
N PHE A 160 20.58 -1.18 -28.55
CA PHE A 160 19.16 -1.36 -28.83
C PHE A 160 18.43 -0.02 -29.11
N PRO A 161 18.83 0.73 -30.15
CA PRO A 161 18.29 2.08 -30.41
C PRO A 161 16.80 2.09 -30.77
N LYS A 162 16.22 0.93 -31.12
CA LYS A 162 14.81 0.78 -31.48
C LYS A 162 13.90 0.45 -30.28
N LEU A 163 14.46 0.12 -29.12
CA LEU A 163 13.67 -0.20 -27.93
C LEU A 163 13.24 1.09 -27.20
N SER A 164 12.18 0.98 -26.41
CA SER A 164 11.72 2.06 -25.54
C SER A 164 12.51 2.04 -24.24
N PHE A 165 12.89 3.24 -23.75
CA PHE A 165 13.63 3.41 -22.51
C PHE A 165 12.88 4.36 -21.58
N THR A 166 12.54 3.87 -20.39
CA THR A 166 11.94 4.66 -19.31
C THR A 166 13.01 5.03 -18.28
N GLU A 167 12.59 5.58 -17.14
CA GLU A 167 13.49 5.83 -16.00
C GLU A 167 13.97 4.54 -15.33
N THR A 168 13.15 3.48 -15.30
CA THR A 168 13.46 2.28 -14.48
C THR A 168 13.69 1.01 -15.30
N TYR A 169 13.23 0.97 -16.55
CA TYR A 169 13.30 -0.21 -17.40
C TYR A 169 13.38 0.14 -18.90
N PHE A 170 13.74 -0.83 -19.72
CA PHE A 170 13.66 -0.75 -21.19
C PHE A 170 13.03 -2.00 -21.81
N GLY A 171 12.55 -1.89 -23.05
CA GLY A 171 12.01 -3.04 -23.79
C GLY A 171 11.09 -2.68 -24.95
N TYR A 172 10.20 -3.61 -25.32
CA TYR A 172 9.25 -3.48 -26.43
C TYR A 172 7.96 -2.73 -26.05
N THR A 173 7.96 -2.02 -24.93
CA THR A 173 6.82 -1.25 -24.46
C THR A 173 7.24 -0.06 -23.62
N ASP A 174 6.50 1.03 -23.76
CA ASP A 174 6.58 2.28 -23.00
C ASP A 174 5.39 2.46 -22.05
N ALA A 175 4.62 1.38 -21.79
CA ALA A 175 3.49 1.39 -20.89
C ALA A 175 3.91 1.76 -19.45
N SER A 176 2.94 2.13 -18.60
CA SER A 176 3.26 2.38 -17.19
C SER A 176 3.93 1.16 -16.55
N ALA A 177 4.89 1.38 -15.64
CA ALA A 177 5.58 0.30 -14.92
C ALA A 177 4.60 -0.69 -14.27
N PHE A 178 3.45 -0.22 -13.80
CA PHE A 178 2.42 -1.08 -13.23
C PHE A 178 1.80 -2.04 -14.26
N ALA A 179 1.46 -1.55 -15.46
CA ALA A 179 0.90 -2.38 -16.53
C ALA A 179 1.93 -3.39 -17.06
N VAL A 180 3.20 -2.98 -17.16
CA VAL A 180 4.29 -3.87 -17.54
C VAL A 180 4.43 -5.01 -16.53
N LEU A 181 4.46 -4.68 -15.23
CA LEU A 181 4.55 -5.68 -14.16
C LEU A 181 3.40 -6.68 -14.18
N GLU A 182 2.15 -6.22 -14.36
CA GLU A 182 0.99 -7.11 -14.50
C GLU A 182 1.18 -8.07 -15.68
N SER A 183 1.56 -7.54 -16.86
CA SER A 183 1.73 -8.36 -18.06
C SER A 183 2.87 -9.36 -17.96
N GLU A 184 4.00 -8.98 -17.35
CA GLU A 184 5.16 -9.85 -17.18
C GLU A 184 4.88 -10.95 -16.15
N ILE A 185 4.23 -10.61 -15.03
CA ILE A 185 3.80 -11.61 -14.03
C ILE A 185 2.83 -12.61 -14.68
N LEU A 186 1.87 -12.13 -15.46
CA LEU A 186 0.90 -13.01 -16.13
C LEU A 186 1.56 -13.91 -17.19
N ARG A 187 2.53 -13.38 -17.95
CA ARG A 187 3.30 -14.14 -18.95
C ARG A 187 3.97 -15.36 -18.34
N VAL A 188 4.59 -15.21 -17.17
CA VAL A 188 5.32 -16.30 -16.50
C VAL A 188 4.48 -17.10 -15.50
N TRP A 189 3.18 -16.79 -15.38
CA TRP A 189 2.31 -17.46 -14.42
C TRP A 189 2.18 -18.96 -14.72
N GLY A 190 2.10 -19.31 -16.00
CA GLY A 190 1.91 -20.70 -16.44
C GLY A 190 0.53 -21.24 -16.03
N ASP A 191 0.46 -22.55 -15.80
CA ASP A 191 -0.78 -23.27 -15.46
C ASP A 191 -0.96 -23.50 -13.96
N ASP A 192 -0.03 -23.02 -13.13
CA ASP A 192 -0.12 -23.13 -11.68
C ASP A 192 -1.32 -22.35 -11.13
N ALA A 193 -2.13 -23.00 -10.30
CA ALA A 193 -3.23 -22.33 -9.59
C ALA A 193 -2.70 -21.31 -8.56
N LEU A 194 -1.54 -21.59 -7.95
CA LEU A 194 -0.92 -20.81 -6.89
C LEU A 194 0.58 -20.63 -7.12
N LEU A 195 1.07 -19.41 -6.89
CA LEU A 195 2.50 -19.09 -6.93
C LEU A 195 2.94 -18.28 -5.71
N THR A 196 4.18 -18.51 -5.30
CA THR A 196 4.86 -17.74 -4.26
C THR A 196 5.65 -16.57 -4.86
N TYR A 197 5.97 -15.58 -4.02
CA TYR A 197 6.93 -14.53 -4.39
C TYR A 197 8.27 -15.09 -4.91
N LYS A 198 8.78 -16.16 -4.28
CA LYS A 198 10.05 -16.78 -4.65
C LYS A 198 9.98 -17.38 -6.06
N GLN A 199 8.95 -18.18 -6.34
CA GLN A 199 8.77 -18.79 -7.67
C GLN A 199 8.61 -17.73 -8.75
N LEU A 200 7.87 -16.65 -8.49
CA LEU A 200 7.74 -15.55 -9.44
C LEU A 200 9.06 -14.82 -9.67
N ALA A 201 9.85 -14.55 -8.62
CA ALA A 201 11.15 -13.90 -8.76
C ALA A 201 12.20 -14.78 -9.49
N GLU A 202 12.11 -16.09 -9.34
CA GLU A 202 12.93 -17.05 -10.11
C GLU A 202 12.59 -17.00 -11.60
N ARG A 203 11.29 -16.86 -11.95
CA ARG A 203 10.83 -16.75 -13.35
C ARG A 203 11.05 -15.35 -13.95
N LEU A 204 10.98 -14.30 -13.13
CA LEU A 204 11.13 -12.90 -13.54
C LEU A 204 12.54 -12.39 -13.24
N GLN A 205 13.53 -12.95 -13.93
CA GLN A 205 14.94 -12.73 -13.61
C GLN A 205 15.33 -11.25 -13.49
N TYR A 206 14.81 -10.37 -14.34
CA TYR A 206 15.19 -8.95 -14.37
C TYR A 206 14.07 -8.01 -13.93
N ILE A 207 13.19 -8.48 -13.03
CA ILE A 207 12.21 -7.64 -12.35
C ILE A 207 12.48 -7.66 -10.85
N PRO A 208 12.62 -6.49 -10.20
CA PRO A 208 12.87 -6.44 -8.76
C PRO A 208 11.75 -7.08 -7.92
N LEU A 209 12.14 -7.81 -6.87
CA LEU A 209 11.20 -8.50 -5.99
C LEU A 209 10.21 -7.54 -5.31
N ASP A 210 10.65 -6.36 -4.91
CA ASP A 210 9.78 -5.33 -4.32
C ASP A 210 8.71 -4.86 -5.31
N ARG A 211 9.05 -4.76 -6.61
CA ARG A 211 8.11 -4.41 -7.68
C ARG A 211 7.10 -5.52 -7.94
N ILE A 212 7.53 -6.78 -7.91
CA ILE A 212 6.64 -7.95 -8.00
C ILE A 212 5.65 -7.93 -6.82
N LYS A 213 6.15 -7.77 -5.59
CA LYS A 213 5.31 -7.68 -4.38
C LYS A 213 4.31 -6.54 -4.45
N TYR A 214 4.74 -5.38 -4.93
CA TYR A 214 3.90 -4.21 -5.12
C TYR A 214 2.77 -4.50 -6.13
N ALA A 215 3.09 -5.05 -7.29
CA ALA A 215 2.09 -5.37 -8.32
C ALA A 215 1.04 -6.38 -7.83
N LEU A 216 1.47 -7.45 -7.16
CA LEU A 216 0.58 -8.46 -6.57
C LEU A 216 -0.33 -7.88 -5.47
N GLY A 217 0.17 -6.91 -4.69
CA GLY A 217 -0.60 -6.29 -3.60
C GLY A 217 -1.57 -5.20 -4.07
N GLN A 218 -1.25 -4.48 -5.14
CA GLN A 218 -2.05 -3.34 -5.62
C GLN A 218 -3.05 -3.74 -6.71
N ASN A 219 -2.80 -4.81 -7.46
CA ASN A 219 -3.71 -5.27 -8.49
C ASN A 219 -4.67 -6.33 -7.96
N GLY A 220 -5.95 -5.99 -7.87
CA GLY A 220 -6.98 -6.93 -7.40
C GLY A 220 -7.25 -8.12 -8.34
N ASN A 221 -6.62 -8.21 -9.52
CA ASN A 221 -6.63 -9.42 -10.35
C ASN A 221 -5.75 -10.53 -9.78
N PHE A 222 -4.75 -10.19 -8.96
CA PHE A 222 -3.99 -11.16 -8.19
C PHE A 222 -4.69 -11.40 -6.85
N ILE A 223 -5.12 -12.64 -6.64
CA ILE A 223 -5.94 -13.02 -5.51
C ILE A 223 -5.02 -13.58 -4.42
N TRP A 224 -4.91 -12.85 -3.31
CA TRP A 224 -4.19 -13.33 -2.14
C TRP A 224 -4.86 -14.59 -1.57
N SER A 225 -4.08 -15.67 -1.40
CA SER A 225 -4.57 -16.94 -0.85
C SER A 225 -4.13 -17.16 0.59
N SER A 226 -2.82 -16.99 0.83
CA SER A 226 -2.19 -17.09 2.14
C SER A 226 -0.86 -16.34 2.15
N VAL A 227 -0.11 -16.38 3.25
CA VAL A 227 1.17 -15.65 3.39
C VAL A 227 2.09 -15.94 2.21
N GLU A 228 2.45 -14.88 1.47
CA GLU A 228 3.31 -14.91 0.27
C GLU A 228 2.79 -15.72 -0.94
N ILE A 229 1.55 -16.23 -0.89
CA ILE A 229 0.97 -17.10 -1.93
C ILE A 229 -0.22 -16.42 -2.58
N PHE A 230 -0.22 -16.37 -3.91
CA PHE A 230 -1.21 -15.70 -4.74
C PHE A 230 -1.74 -16.62 -5.83
N SER A 231 -2.99 -16.39 -6.23
CA SER A 231 -3.59 -16.86 -7.48
C SER A 231 -3.83 -15.68 -8.42
N HIS A 232 -4.33 -15.93 -9.62
CA HIS A 232 -4.77 -14.91 -10.56
C HIS A 232 -6.22 -15.20 -11.00
N VAL A 233 -7.02 -14.17 -11.25
CA VAL A 233 -8.44 -14.32 -11.66
C VAL A 233 -8.64 -15.24 -12.88
N SER A 234 -7.67 -15.33 -13.78
CA SER A 234 -7.74 -16.23 -14.95
C SER A 234 -7.56 -17.71 -14.61
N ARG A 235 -7.18 -18.05 -13.37
CA ARG A 235 -7.00 -19.42 -12.88
C ARG A 235 -8.19 -19.89 -12.06
N ILE A 236 -9.22 -19.05 -11.94
CA ILE A 236 -10.39 -19.31 -11.13
C ILE A 236 -11.51 -19.83 -12.03
N ASP A 237 -11.98 -21.04 -11.74
CA ASP A 237 -13.07 -21.67 -12.47
C ASP A 237 -14.43 -21.19 -11.92
N ILE A 238 -15.09 -20.32 -12.69
CA ILE A 238 -16.46 -19.85 -12.45
C ILE A 238 -17.18 -19.83 -13.79
N THR A 239 -18.32 -20.51 -13.90
CA THR A 239 -19.10 -20.51 -15.15
C THR A 239 -19.87 -19.21 -15.33
N ASP A 240 -20.28 -18.90 -16.56
CA ASP A 240 -21.07 -17.69 -16.83
C ASP A 240 -22.44 -17.73 -16.12
N GLU A 241 -23.06 -18.91 -15.99
CA GLU A 241 -24.31 -19.12 -15.26
C GLU A 241 -24.15 -18.81 -13.77
N GLU A 242 -23.08 -19.29 -13.14
CA GLU A 242 -22.77 -18.99 -11.73
C GLU A 242 -22.49 -17.50 -11.54
N ARG A 243 -21.75 -16.90 -12.48
CA ARG A 243 -21.43 -15.47 -12.48
C ARG A 243 -22.70 -14.62 -12.46
N GLU A 244 -23.68 -14.98 -13.28
CA GLU A 244 -24.96 -14.27 -13.34
C GLU A 244 -25.83 -14.55 -12.12
N ALA A 245 -25.92 -15.80 -11.66
CA ALA A 245 -26.67 -16.16 -10.45
C ALA A 245 -26.16 -15.40 -9.21
N ILE A 246 -24.85 -15.24 -9.07
CA ILE A 246 -24.21 -14.48 -8.00
C ILE A 246 -24.56 -12.98 -8.10
N ARG A 247 -24.50 -12.40 -9.30
CA ARG A 247 -24.87 -10.99 -9.54
C ARG A 247 -26.32 -10.71 -9.20
N GLU A 248 -27.24 -11.55 -9.67
CA GLU A 248 -28.66 -11.42 -9.40
C GLU A 248 -28.97 -11.58 -7.90
N ALA A 249 -28.34 -12.55 -7.23
CA ALA A 249 -28.50 -12.75 -5.79
C ALA A 249 -27.98 -11.54 -4.99
N ALA A 250 -26.82 -11.01 -5.36
CA ALA A 250 -26.24 -9.83 -4.72
C ALA A 250 -27.12 -8.59 -4.91
N ALA A 251 -27.60 -8.35 -6.14
CA ALA A 251 -28.49 -7.24 -6.45
C ALA A 251 -29.81 -7.33 -5.68
N ARG A 252 -30.47 -8.50 -5.68
CA ARG A 252 -31.72 -8.72 -4.93
C ARG A 252 -31.55 -8.45 -3.43
N LYS A 253 -30.52 -9.03 -2.81
CA LYS A 253 -30.28 -8.85 -1.37
C LYS A 253 -29.89 -7.42 -1.01
N CYS A 254 -29.04 -6.77 -1.81
CA CYS A 254 -28.70 -5.36 -1.60
C CYS A 254 -29.91 -4.43 -1.81
N ASN A 255 -30.84 -4.75 -2.72
CA ASN A 255 -32.08 -3.97 -2.91
C ASN A 255 -33.03 -4.12 -1.72
N ALA A 256 -33.09 -5.30 -1.10
CA ALA A 256 -33.96 -5.54 0.04
C ALA A 256 -33.39 -5.02 1.37
N CYS A 257 -32.09 -5.26 1.62
CA CYS A 257 -31.47 -5.08 2.94
C CYS A 257 -30.33 -4.05 2.94
N GLY A 258 -29.99 -3.44 1.80
CA GLY A 258 -28.86 -2.51 1.68
C GLY A 258 -27.47 -3.18 1.56
N TYR A 259 -27.36 -4.47 1.89
CA TYR A 259 -26.12 -5.25 1.77
C TYR A 259 -26.38 -6.74 1.56
N VAL A 260 -25.31 -7.48 1.30
CA VAL A 260 -25.27 -8.94 1.36
C VAL A 260 -23.93 -9.39 1.93
N SER A 261 -23.93 -10.45 2.76
CA SER A 261 -22.66 -11.12 3.09
C SER A 261 -22.22 -11.96 1.89
N ILE A 262 -20.95 -11.87 1.51
CA ILE A 262 -20.35 -12.69 0.44
C ILE A 262 -20.56 -14.19 0.69
N THR A 263 -20.61 -14.60 1.96
CA THR A 263 -20.84 -16.00 2.38
C THR A 263 -22.25 -16.50 2.10
N ASP A 264 -23.20 -15.59 1.87
CA ASP A 264 -24.61 -15.94 1.68
C ASP A 264 -24.99 -15.94 0.19
N LEU A 265 -24.01 -15.77 -0.69
CA LEU A 265 -24.19 -15.81 -2.13
C LEU A 265 -24.12 -17.27 -2.63
N PRO A 266 -24.81 -17.59 -3.74
CA PRO A 266 -24.88 -18.95 -4.24
C PRO A 266 -23.57 -19.33 -4.94
N PHE A 267 -22.61 -19.86 -4.18
CA PHE A 267 -21.30 -20.26 -4.71
C PHE A 267 -21.33 -21.59 -5.47
N GLY A 268 -22.38 -22.41 -5.28
CA GLY A 268 -22.51 -23.68 -6.00
C GLY A 268 -21.29 -24.58 -5.84
N GLU A 269 -20.75 -25.06 -6.96
CA GLU A 269 -19.57 -25.94 -7.01
C GLU A 269 -18.25 -25.16 -7.17
N ILE A 270 -18.26 -23.82 -7.15
CA ILE A 270 -17.05 -22.99 -7.32
C ILE A 270 -15.98 -23.36 -6.28
N GLU A 271 -16.37 -23.56 -5.02
CA GLU A 271 -15.40 -23.92 -3.96
C GLU A 271 -14.74 -25.27 -4.23
N GLU A 272 -15.49 -26.24 -4.77
CA GLU A 272 -14.98 -27.58 -5.10
C GLU A 272 -14.04 -27.55 -6.31
N ARG A 273 -14.39 -26.80 -7.37
CA ARG A 273 -13.54 -26.67 -8.57
C ARG A 273 -12.27 -25.86 -8.32
N ASN A 274 -12.24 -25.06 -7.25
CA ASN A 274 -11.10 -24.23 -6.85
C ASN A 274 -10.48 -24.68 -5.51
N TYR A 275 -10.48 -25.99 -5.23
CA TYR A 275 -10.09 -26.58 -3.94
C TYR A 275 -8.64 -26.27 -3.47
N GLU A 276 -7.75 -25.90 -4.39
CA GLU A 276 -6.37 -25.50 -4.07
C GLU A 276 -6.33 -24.14 -3.34
N LEU A 277 -7.35 -23.30 -3.51
CA LEU A 277 -7.43 -21.98 -2.92
C LEU A 277 -8.02 -22.02 -1.51
N SER A 278 -7.61 -21.07 -0.67
CA SER A 278 -8.31 -20.85 0.59
C SER A 278 -9.74 -20.34 0.33
N ILE A 279 -10.70 -20.69 1.19
CA ILE A 279 -12.09 -20.18 1.13
C ILE A 279 -12.11 -18.64 1.00
N THR A 280 -11.21 -17.95 1.71
CA THR A 280 -11.11 -16.48 1.63
C THR A 280 -10.66 -16.02 0.25
N ALA A 281 -9.74 -16.74 -0.38
CA ALA A 281 -9.30 -16.47 -1.75
C ALA A 281 -10.44 -16.68 -2.75
N VAL A 282 -11.21 -17.76 -2.61
CA VAL A 282 -12.40 -18.02 -3.45
C VAL A 282 -13.42 -16.88 -3.30
N HIS A 283 -13.72 -16.46 -2.07
CA HIS A 283 -14.62 -15.33 -1.83
C HIS A 283 -14.12 -14.02 -2.48
N ASN A 284 -12.81 -13.76 -2.42
CA ASN A 284 -12.20 -12.58 -3.02
C ASN A 284 -12.22 -12.66 -4.56
N ALA A 285 -11.97 -13.85 -5.11
CA ALA A 285 -12.03 -14.10 -6.55
C ALA A 285 -13.46 -13.93 -7.08
N VAL A 286 -14.46 -14.53 -6.43
CA VAL A 286 -15.88 -14.35 -6.78
C VAL A 286 -16.26 -12.87 -6.74
N TYR A 287 -15.86 -12.13 -5.70
CA TYR A 287 -16.10 -10.69 -5.68
C TYR A 287 -15.44 -9.98 -6.88
N ARG A 288 -14.15 -10.25 -7.14
CA ARG A 288 -13.41 -9.59 -8.22
C ARG A 288 -14.03 -9.89 -9.58
N ILE A 289 -14.36 -11.15 -9.84
CA ILE A 289 -14.81 -11.66 -11.14
C ILE A 289 -16.29 -11.32 -11.37
N CYS A 290 -17.15 -11.44 -10.36
CA CYS A 290 -18.60 -11.36 -10.53
C CYS A 290 -19.17 -9.98 -10.16
N LEU A 291 -18.60 -9.29 -9.17
CA LEU A 291 -19.28 -8.18 -8.49
C LEU A 291 -18.55 -6.83 -8.53
N SER A 292 -17.23 -6.82 -8.77
CA SER A 292 -16.40 -5.61 -8.61
C SER A 292 -16.72 -4.46 -9.57
N ASP A 293 -17.52 -4.72 -10.60
CA ASP A 293 -18.02 -3.71 -11.55
C ASP A 293 -19.11 -2.83 -10.92
N LYS A 294 -20.05 -3.41 -10.17
CA LYS A 294 -21.26 -2.74 -9.66
C LYS A 294 -21.34 -2.65 -8.14
N PHE A 295 -20.50 -3.40 -7.42
CA PHE A 295 -20.53 -3.51 -5.97
C PHE A 295 -19.19 -3.12 -5.35
N ASP A 296 -19.25 -2.67 -4.10
CA ASP A 296 -18.11 -2.48 -3.22
C ASP A 296 -18.10 -3.60 -2.17
N LYS A 297 -16.91 -4.00 -1.70
CA LYS A 297 -16.74 -4.99 -0.62
C LYS A 297 -15.87 -4.45 0.51
N LYS A 298 -16.35 -4.60 1.74
CA LYS A 298 -15.59 -4.34 2.97
C LYS A 298 -15.66 -5.57 3.88
N GLY A 299 -14.54 -6.28 3.99
CA GLY A 299 -14.51 -7.58 4.66
C GLY A 299 -15.39 -8.60 3.92
N LYS A 300 -16.43 -9.08 4.60
CA LYS A 300 -17.45 -9.99 4.04
C LYS A 300 -18.71 -9.25 3.55
N ILE A 301 -18.86 -7.96 3.83
CA ILE A 301 -20.03 -7.18 3.43
C ILE A 301 -19.85 -6.69 1.99
N VAL A 302 -20.84 -6.96 1.14
CA VAL A 302 -20.94 -6.45 -0.23
C VAL A 302 -22.13 -5.50 -0.32
N THR A 303 -21.92 -4.32 -0.90
CA THR A 303 -22.92 -3.26 -1.06
C THR A 303 -22.90 -2.73 -2.48
N ARG A 304 -23.94 -2.03 -2.93
CA ARG A 304 -23.86 -1.34 -4.22
C ARG A 304 -22.77 -0.27 -4.17
N LYS A 305 -22.13 -0.01 -5.31
CA LYS A 305 -21.11 1.03 -5.40
C LYS A 305 -21.66 2.38 -4.98
N GLY A 306 -20.90 3.07 -4.11
CA GLY A 306 -21.27 4.38 -3.60
C GLY A 306 -22.22 4.36 -2.39
N ASP A 307 -22.81 3.21 -2.04
CA ASP A 307 -23.57 3.09 -0.80
C ASP A 307 -22.59 3.13 0.38
N VAL A 308 -22.79 4.10 1.28
CA VAL A 308 -22.02 4.20 2.52
C VAL A 308 -22.61 3.24 3.52
N PHE A 309 -21.92 2.11 3.69
CA PHE A 309 -22.39 1.05 4.55
C PHE A 309 -21.65 1.02 5.90
N ASP A 310 -22.44 1.03 6.99
CA ASP A 310 -21.95 1.09 8.37
C ASP A 310 -22.26 -0.21 9.12
N ALA A 311 -21.21 -0.97 9.46
CA ALA A 311 -21.34 -2.21 10.23
C ALA A 311 -22.04 -1.98 11.57
N LEU A 312 -21.87 -0.81 12.19
CA LEU A 312 -22.55 -0.46 13.45
C LEU A 312 -24.07 -0.36 13.26
N SER A 313 -24.54 0.09 12.09
CA SER A 313 -25.96 0.21 11.78
C SER A 313 -26.63 -1.17 11.64
N ILE A 314 -26.05 -2.13 10.90
CA ILE A 314 -26.54 -3.54 10.90
C ILE A 314 -26.56 -4.06 12.32
N MET A 315 -25.47 -3.82 13.06
CA MET A 315 -25.30 -4.39 14.38
C MET A 315 -26.42 -3.90 15.33
N ARG A 316 -26.86 -2.63 15.18
CA ARG A 316 -28.01 -2.07 15.90
C ARG A 316 -29.33 -2.70 15.47
N GLU A 317 -29.58 -2.83 14.17
CA GLU A 317 -30.79 -3.50 13.65
C GLU A 317 -30.89 -4.94 14.14
N TYR A 318 -29.78 -5.68 14.12
CA TYR A 318 -29.72 -7.02 14.68
C TYR A 318 -30.07 -7.00 16.17
N CYS A 319 -29.47 -6.10 16.96
CA CYS A 319 -29.78 -5.96 18.38
C CYS A 319 -31.26 -5.68 18.66
N GLN A 320 -31.98 -5.00 17.76
CA GLN A 320 -33.42 -4.74 17.94
C GLN A 320 -34.27 -6.01 17.84
N THR A 321 -33.77 -7.06 17.19
CA THR A 321 -34.47 -8.35 17.05
C THR A 321 -34.17 -9.31 18.20
N ILE A 322 -33.18 -9.00 19.05
CA ILE A 322 -32.73 -9.85 20.15
C ILE A 322 -33.60 -9.63 21.37
N ASP A 323 -34.08 -10.72 21.96
CA ASP A 323 -34.73 -10.67 23.28
C ASP A 323 -33.73 -10.82 24.43
N LYS A 324 -32.78 -11.77 24.31
CA LYS A 324 -31.68 -12.01 25.24
C LYS A 324 -30.51 -12.62 24.48
N CYS A 325 -29.29 -12.17 24.75
CA CYS A 325 -28.07 -12.75 24.19
C CYS A 325 -26.86 -12.57 25.11
N SER A 326 -25.78 -13.27 24.81
CA SER A 326 -24.48 -13.02 25.43
C SER A 326 -23.67 -11.97 24.65
N LEU A 327 -22.63 -11.42 25.27
CA LEU A 327 -21.63 -10.59 24.60
C LEU A 327 -20.92 -11.37 23.49
N ASP A 328 -20.65 -12.66 23.72
CA ASP A 328 -20.01 -13.52 22.71
C ASP A 328 -20.92 -13.74 21.50
N ASP A 329 -22.24 -13.79 21.66
CA ASP A 329 -23.18 -13.85 20.53
C ASP A 329 -23.05 -12.61 19.64
N LEU A 330 -22.98 -11.42 20.24
CA LEU A 330 -22.78 -10.17 19.49
C LEU A 330 -21.42 -10.13 18.78
N LEU A 331 -20.35 -10.58 19.45
CA LEU A 331 -19.01 -10.69 18.86
C LEU A 331 -18.97 -11.70 17.69
N ASN A 332 -19.66 -12.83 17.85
CA ASN A 332 -19.74 -13.86 16.83
C ASN A 332 -20.53 -13.38 15.61
N PHE A 333 -21.60 -12.61 15.81
CA PHE A 333 -22.34 -12.01 14.71
C PHE A 333 -21.48 -10.98 13.96
N GLU A 334 -20.77 -10.09 14.67
CA GLU A 334 -19.86 -9.12 14.02
C GLU A 334 -18.74 -9.83 13.23
N LYS A 335 -18.20 -10.93 13.76
CA LYS A 335 -17.20 -11.76 13.05
C LYS A 335 -17.77 -12.38 11.77
N LYS A 336 -19.01 -12.86 11.82
CA LYS A 336 -19.70 -13.37 10.63
C LYS A 336 -19.89 -12.26 9.60
N LEU A 337 -20.26 -11.06 10.06
CA LEU A 337 -20.55 -9.91 9.22
C LEU A 337 -19.30 -9.29 8.57
N THR A 338 -18.22 -9.08 9.34
CA THR A 338 -17.06 -8.31 8.88
C THR A 338 -15.84 -9.20 8.57
N GLY A 339 -15.81 -10.42 9.10
CA GLY A 339 -14.63 -11.29 9.10
C GLY A 339 -13.66 -11.04 10.26
N GLU A 340 -13.82 -9.93 10.99
CA GLU A 340 -12.97 -9.53 12.11
C GLU A 340 -13.79 -9.43 13.40
N VAL A 341 -13.10 -9.46 14.55
CA VAL A 341 -13.72 -9.21 15.87
C VAL A 341 -13.21 -7.87 16.38
N ARG A 342 -14.01 -6.81 16.22
CA ARG A 342 -13.74 -5.49 16.77
C ARG A 342 -14.75 -5.22 17.88
N ARG A 343 -14.39 -5.60 19.11
CA ARG A 343 -15.22 -5.45 20.33
C ARG A 343 -16.03 -4.15 20.43
N ARG A 344 -15.48 -3.03 19.93
CA ARG A 344 -16.16 -1.74 19.94
C ARG A 344 -17.54 -1.79 19.27
N ILE A 345 -17.65 -2.30 18.05
CA ILE A 345 -18.89 -2.25 17.26
C ILE A 345 -20.06 -2.99 17.95
N PRO A 346 -19.93 -4.29 18.31
CA PRO A 346 -21.01 -5.02 18.95
C PRO A 346 -21.33 -4.47 20.34
N MET A 347 -20.34 -4.01 21.11
CA MET A 347 -20.61 -3.40 22.42
C MET A 347 -21.30 -2.05 22.29
N GLU A 348 -20.93 -1.22 21.31
CA GLU A 348 -21.56 0.07 21.05
C GLU A 348 -23.00 -0.13 20.59
N ALA A 349 -23.27 -1.06 19.67
CA ALA A 349 -24.62 -1.44 19.26
C ALA A 349 -25.46 -1.99 20.42
N GLY A 350 -24.91 -2.97 21.15
CA GLY A 350 -25.57 -3.59 22.31
C GLY A 350 -25.92 -2.58 23.39
N ASN A 351 -24.97 -1.71 23.79
CA ASN A 351 -25.23 -0.66 24.78
C ASN A 351 -26.18 0.44 24.28
N THR A 352 -26.37 0.58 22.97
CA THR A 352 -27.32 1.55 22.39
C THR A 352 -28.74 1.02 22.39
N ILE A 353 -28.93 -0.28 22.16
CA ILE A 353 -30.24 -0.89 21.87
C ILE A 353 -30.74 -1.81 22.99
N LEU A 354 -29.85 -2.54 23.65
CA LEU A 354 -30.15 -3.53 24.70
C LEU A 354 -29.76 -3.01 26.08
N VAL A 355 -30.13 -3.76 27.11
CA VAL A 355 -29.74 -3.53 28.50
C VAL A 355 -28.74 -4.61 28.91
N ARG A 356 -27.55 -4.20 29.31
CA ARG A 356 -26.53 -5.12 29.82
C ARG A 356 -26.73 -5.32 31.32
N ILE A 357 -27.13 -6.54 31.71
CA ILE A 357 -27.50 -6.85 33.10
C ILE A 357 -26.33 -7.39 33.90
N ASP A 358 -25.29 -7.92 33.24
CA ASP A 358 -24.07 -8.39 33.89
C ASP A 358 -22.86 -8.31 32.93
N LYS A 359 -21.75 -8.95 33.28
CA LYS A 359 -20.53 -8.93 32.46
C LYS A 359 -20.75 -9.46 31.05
N ASP A 360 -21.58 -10.48 30.87
CA ASP A 360 -21.67 -11.22 29.61
C ASP A 360 -23.10 -11.27 29.06
N THR A 361 -24.12 -10.78 29.75
CA THR A 361 -25.53 -10.89 29.33
C THR A 361 -26.15 -9.55 28.94
N TYR A 362 -26.85 -9.53 27.81
CA TYR A 362 -27.74 -8.47 27.35
C TYR A 362 -29.18 -8.97 27.26
N VAL A 363 -30.13 -8.09 27.56
CA VAL A 363 -31.57 -8.33 27.43
C VAL A 363 -32.26 -7.15 26.74
N SER A 364 -33.41 -7.41 26.13
CA SER A 364 -34.26 -6.35 25.61
C SER A 364 -34.93 -5.57 26.74
N ASP A 365 -35.38 -4.35 26.44
CA ASP A 365 -35.95 -3.42 27.43
C ASP A 365 -37.16 -4.00 28.19
N ARG A 366 -37.85 -5.00 27.63
CA ARG A 366 -39.01 -5.65 28.28
C ARG A 366 -38.65 -6.45 29.55
N HIS A 367 -37.37 -6.76 29.74
CA HIS A 367 -36.88 -7.53 30.89
C HIS A 367 -36.47 -6.65 32.08
N VAL A 368 -36.66 -5.33 31.97
CA VAL A 368 -36.37 -4.36 33.02
C VAL A 368 -37.56 -3.42 33.25
N HIS A 369 -37.72 -2.99 34.50
CA HIS A 369 -38.78 -2.07 34.92
C HIS A 369 -38.15 -0.88 35.65
N PHE A 370 -37.65 0.10 34.90
CA PHE A 370 -36.98 1.25 35.48
C PHE A 370 -37.96 2.35 35.89
N ASN A 371 -38.08 2.60 37.20
CA ASN A 371 -38.66 3.84 37.71
C ASN A 371 -37.57 4.93 37.73
N ALA A 372 -37.53 5.74 36.67
CA ALA A 372 -36.43 6.67 36.46
C ALA A 372 -36.25 7.70 37.59
N ASP A 373 -37.35 8.19 38.17
CA ASP A 373 -37.30 9.17 39.24
C ASP A 373 -36.67 8.57 40.50
N MET A 374 -37.15 7.40 40.94
CA MET A 374 -36.61 6.72 42.12
C MET A 374 -35.15 6.27 41.94
N ILE A 375 -34.79 5.83 40.74
CA ILE A 375 -33.41 5.41 40.45
C ILE A 375 -32.49 6.64 40.41
N ASP A 376 -32.91 7.74 39.80
CA ASP A 376 -32.12 8.96 39.77
C ASP A 376 -31.96 9.57 41.18
N GLU A 377 -32.98 9.48 42.04
CA GLU A 377 -32.88 9.81 43.47
C GLU A 377 -31.84 8.93 44.18
N ALA A 378 -31.86 7.62 43.93
CA ALA A 378 -30.87 6.70 44.49
C ALA A 378 -29.44 7.05 44.04
N ILE A 379 -29.23 7.37 42.76
CA ILE A 379 -27.93 7.81 42.23
C ILE A 379 -27.46 9.12 42.90
N GLU A 380 -28.37 10.05 43.17
CA GLU A 380 -28.06 11.33 43.81
C GLU A 380 -27.56 11.19 45.26
N LEU A 381 -27.90 10.09 45.94
CA LEU A 381 -27.31 9.76 47.23
C LEU A 381 -25.79 9.55 47.15
N PHE A 382 -25.27 9.11 45.99
CA PHE A 382 -23.84 8.87 45.76
C PHE A 382 -23.16 10.04 45.04
N VAL A 383 -23.78 10.61 44.00
CA VAL A 383 -23.18 11.65 43.17
C VAL A 383 -23.35 13.04 43.82
N LYS A 384 -22.45 13.38 44.76
CA LYS A 384 -22.49 14.66 45.48
C LYS A 384 -22.02 15.86 44.66
N GLY A 385 -21.11 15.64 43.71
CA GLY A 385 -20.62 16.65 42.78
C GLY A 385 -21.30 16.56 41.41
N ASP A 386 -20.58 17.01 40.39
CA ASP A 386 -21.02 16.96 38.99
C ASP A 386 -20.94 15.56 38.37
N TYR A 387 -20.06 14.71 38.88
CA TYR A 387 -19.84 13.37 38.38
C TYR A 387 -19.29 12.43 39.47
N LEU A 388 -19.37 11.12 39.23
CA LEU A 388 -18.77 10.09 40.05
C LEU A 388 -18.29 8.93 39.15
N PRO A 389 -17.07 8.40 39.33
CA PRO A 389 -16.62 7.22 38.60
C PRO A 389 -17.53 6.02 38.87
N LEU A 390 -17.79 5.22 37.84
CA LEU A 390 -18.68 4.06 37.97
C LEU A 390 -18.21 3.09 39.06
N LYS A 391 -16.90 2.85 39.17
CA LYS A 391 -16.33 1.95 40.19
C LYS A 391 -16.52 2.45 41.62
N SER A 392 -16.86 3.72 41.83
CA SER A 392 -17.11 4.27 43.16
C SER A 392 -18.49 3.89 43.70
N PHE A 393 -19.37 3.33 42.88
CA PHE A 393 -20.62 2.71 43.34
C PHE A 393 -20.34 1.31 43.88
N THR A 394 -20.24 1.19 45.21
CA THR A 394 -19.89 -0.07 45.90
C THR A 394 -21.08 -0.81 46.50
N THR A 395 -22.25 -0.17 46.56
CA THR A 395 -23.49 -0.75 47.08
C THR A 395 -24.69 -0.23 46.31
N PHE A 396 -25.72 -1.08 46.21
CA PHE A 396 -26.97 -0.80 45.49
C PHE A 396 -28.22 -0.92 46.38
N GLY A 397 -28.06 -0.99 47.70
CA GLY A 397 -29.19 -1.21 48.61
C GLY A 397 -30.26 -0.10 48.61
N ALA A 398 -29.94 1.09 48.09
CA ALA A 398 -30.90 2.18 47.93
C ALA A 398 -31.64 2.17 46.58
N PHE A 399 -31.24 1.31 45.64
CA PHE A 399 -31.86 1.26 44.32
C PHE A 399 -33.16 0.44 44.37
N PRO A 400 -34.24 0.90 43.73
CA PRO A 400 -35.51 0.18 43.70
C PRO A 400 -35.39 -1.11 42.89
N ASP A 401 -36.26 -2.09 43.16
CA ASP A 401 -36.37 -3.27 42.31
C ASP A 401 -36.75 -2.86 40.87
N CYS A 402 -36.07 -3.46 39.90
CA CYS A 402 -36.31 -3.26 38.48
C CYS A 402 -36.43 -4.58 37.71
N GLY A 403 -36.57 -5.71 38.42
CA GLY A 403 -36.63 -7.05 37.85
C GLY A 403 -35.25 -7.67 37.54
N GLN A 404 -34.16 -6.95 37.77
CA GLN A 404 -32.78 -7.43 37.62
C GLN A 404 -31.95 -7.00 38.84
N GLU A 405 -30.92 -7.78 39.16
CA GLU A 405 -30.00 -7.44 40.26
C GLU A 405 -29.10 -6.26 39.87
N TRP A 406 -29.11 -5.20 40.68
CA TRP A 406 -28.29 -4.02 40.45
C TRP A 406 -26.80 -4.31 40.59
N ASN A 407 -26.06 -3.92 39.57
CA ASN A 407 -24.61 -3.93 39.55
C ASN A 407 -24.10 -2.82 38.63
N LEU A 408 -22.78 -2.69 38.49
CA LEU A 408 -22.15 -1.64 37.69
C LEU A 408 -22.55 -1.70 36.20
N PHE A 409 -22.80 -2.88 35.63
CA PHE A 409 -23.20 -3.03 34.23
C PHE A 409 -24.64 -2.55 34.00
N LEU A 410 -25.54 -2.90 34.91
CA LEU A 410 -26.93 -2.44 34.86
C LEU A 410 -27.03 -0.93 35.08
N LEU A 411 -26.29 -0.39 36.05
CA LEU A 411 -26.21 1.05 36.29
C LEU A 411 -25.69 1.83 35.08
N GLU A 412 -24.64 1.30 34.42
CA GLU A 412 -24.15 1.87 33.17
C GLU A 412 -25.26 1.89 32.10
N SER A 413 -25.93 0.75 31.88
CA SER A 413 -26.99 0.65 30.87
C SER A 413 -28.14 1.62 31.16
N TYR A 414 -28.54 1.75 32.42
CA TYR A 414 -29.54 2.70 32.86
C TYR A 414 -29.14 4.15 32.56
N CYS A 415 -27.93 4.56 32.96
CA CYS A 415 -27.43 5.93 32.77
C CYS A 415 -27.18 6.29 31.30
N ARG A 416 -26.97 5.30 30.42
CA ARG A 416 -26.80 5.53 28.97
C ARG A 416 -28.10 5.90 28.28
N ARG A 417 -29.22 5.30 28.67
CA ARG A 417 -30.47 5.31 27.87
C ARG A 417 -31.70 5.83 28.61
N PHE A 418 -31.80 5.60 29.91
CA PHE A 418 -33.06 5.74 30.65
C PHE A 418 -33.06 6.88 31.67
N SER A 419 -31.91 7.18 32.29
CA SER A 419 -31.82 8.25 33.29
C SER A 419 -32.25 9.60 32.72
N GLN A 420 -33.01 10.37 33.51
CA GLN A 420 -33.42 11.72 33.15
C GLN A 420 -32.38 12.74 33.60
N ARG A 421 -31.70 12.48 34.73
CA ARG A 421 -30.81 13.44 35.42
C ARG A 421 -29.33 13.17 35.19
N PHE A 422 -28.95 11.95 34.84
CA PHE A 422 -27.57 11.53 34.63
C PHE A 422 -27.33 11.01 33.21
N ARG A 423 -26.09 11.14 32.74
CA ARG A 423 -25.57 10.49 31.53
C ARG A 423 -24.34 9.65 31.90
N PHE A 424 -23.99 8.72 31.04
CA PHE A 424 -22.78 7.92 31.19
C PHE A 424 -21.81 8.14 30.03
N ASP A 425 -20.62 8.61 30.36
CA ASP A 425 -19.54 8.81 29.39
C ASP A 425 -18.35 7.90 29.74
N THR A 426 -17.66 7.41 28.70
CA THR A 426 -16.47 6.55 28.84
C THR A 426 -15.58 6.73 27.60
N PRO A 427 -14.25 6.61 27.71
CA PRO A 427 -13.36 6.85 26.57
C PRO A 427 -13.28 5.66 25.62
N THR A 428 -13.74 4.47 26.04
CA THR A 428 -13.65 3.23 25.27
C THR A 428 -14.85 2.32 25.56
N ALA A 429 -15.21 1.42 24.64
CA ALA A 429 -16.23 0.40 24.88
C ALA A 429 -15.96 -0.34 26.20
N ASN A 430 -16.91 -0.25 27.14
CA ASN A 430 -16.66 -0.54 28.53
C ASN A 430 -16.91 -2.02 28.88
N SER A 431 -15.85 -2.77 29.15
CA SER A 431 -15.92 -4.13 29.70
C SER A 431 -15.27 -4.25 31.08
N ARG A 432 -14.85 -3.14 31.69
CA ARG A 432 -14.06 -3.08 32.93
C ARG A 432 -14.66 -2.12 33.96
N ASN A 433 -15.92 -1.76 33.78
CA ASN A 433 -16.64 -0.78 34.59
C ASN A 433 -15.89 0.57 34.68
N ALA A 434 -15.25 0.97 33.57
CA ALA A 434 -14.57 2.24 33.43
C ALA A 434 -15.47 3.31 32.80
N GLY A 435 -15.49 4.50 33.38
CA GLY A 435 -16.42 5.55 32.99
C GLY A 435 -16.90 6.33 34.20
N ALA A 436 -17.72 7.36 33.94
CA ALA A 436 -18.33 8.15 35.01
C ALA A 436 -19.82 8.32 34.76
N VAL A 437 -20.57 8.30 35.85
CA VAL A 437 -21.95 8.79 35.91
C VAL A 437 -21.89 10.29 36.13
N ILE A 438 -22.49 11.06 35.21
CA ILE A 438 -22.30 12.51 35.11
C ILE A 438 -23.67 13.17 35.12
N ARG A 439 -23.86 14.20 35.93
CA ARG A 439 -25.10 15.00 35.89
C ARG A 439 -25.25 15.62 34.51
N LYS A 440 -26.45 15.56 33.91
CA LYS A 440 -26.69 16.17 32.60
C LYS A 440 -26.52 17.69 32.60
N SER A 441 -26.61 18.34 33.77
CA SER A 441 -26.27 19.75 33.96
C SER A 441 -24.78 20.04 33.77
N CYS A 442 -23.90 19.05 34.00
CA CYS A 442 -22.47 19.19 33.80
C CYS A 442 -22.14 19.28 32.30
N ARG A 443 -21.46 20.37 31.93
CA ARG A 443 -21.07 20.68 30.55
C ARG A 443 -19.68 20.16 30.18
N MET A 444 -18.94 19.59 31.14
CA MET A 444 -17.63 19.03 30.88
C MET A 444 -17.70 17.85 29.92
N ASN A 445 -16.82 17.82 28.93
CA ASN A 445 -16.56 16.63 28.16
C ASN A 445 -15.71 15.63 28.96
N TYR A 446 -15.62 14.38 28.49
CA TYR A 446 -14.96 13.33 29.26
C TYR A 446 -13.46 13.59 29.52
N THR A 447 -12.77 14.31 28.62
CA THR A 447 -11.37 14.68 28.83
C THR A 447 -11.23 15.76 29.90
N GLU A 448 -12.16 16.71 29.97
CA GLU A 448 -12.25 17.71 31.04
C GLU A 448 -12.55 17.06 32.40
N ILE A 449 -13.43 16.07 32.45
CA ILE A 449 -13.71 15.30 33.69
C ILE A 449 -12.45 14.61 34.20
N MET A 450 -11.71 13.92 33.32
CA MET A 450 -10.44 13.31 33.72
C MET A 450 -9.41 14.36 34.17
N THR A 451 -9.40 15.53 33.52
CA THR A 451 -8.51 16.65 33.87
C THR A 451 -8.86 17.22 35.24
N ASP A 452 -10.13 17.47 35.52
CA ASP A 452 -10.59 17.96 36.82
C ASP A 452 -10.28 16.95 37.92
N ALA A 453 -10.54 15.65 37.70
CA ALA A 453 -10.18 14.60 38.64
C ALA A 453 -8.68 14.57 38.96
N VAL A 454 -7.80 14.73 37.95
CA VAL A 454 -6.34 14.76 38.14
C VAL A 454 -5.89 16.06 38.82
N ALA A 455 -6.49 17.20 38.48
CA ALA A 455 -6.18 18.48 39.10
C ALA A 455 -6.53 18.50 40.59
N ASN A 456 -7.66 17.88 40.96
CA ASN A 456 -8.12 17.70 42.33
C ASN A 456 -7.39 16.61 43.11
N ALA A 457 -6.70 15.69 42.43
CA ALA A 457 -5.91 14.66 43.07
C ALA A 457 -4.55 15.21 43.54
N ASP A 458 -4.15 14.92 44.77
CA ASP A 458 -2.80 15.24 45.27
C ASP A 458 -1.77 14.22 44.75
N ILE A 459 -1.51 14.28 43.44
CA ILE A 459 -0.58 13.37 42.75
C ILE A 459 0.43 14.14 41.89
N PRO A 460 1.66 13.63 41.74
CA PRO A 460 2.62 14.14 40.76
C PRO A 460 2.08 14.09 39.32
N LEU A 461 2.23 15.20 38.58
CA LEU A 461 1.83 15.32 37.18
C LEU A 461 2.86 14.66 36.23
N LYS A 462 3.11 13.37 36.43
CA LYS A 462 3.92 12.52 35.55
C LYS A 462 3.00 11.55 34.81
N SER A 463 3.27 11.33 33.52
CA SER A 463 2.44 10.48 32.64
C SER A 463 2.09 9.11 33.25
N THR A 464 3.07 8.42 33.82
CA THR A 464 2.87 7.09 34.45
C THR A 464 2.00 7.15 35.70
N VAL A 465 2.15 8.20 36.53
CA VAL A 465 1.40 8.38 37.77
C VAL A 465 -0.05 8.75 37.47
N VAL A 466 -0.26 9.71 36.57
CA VAL A 466 -1.59 10.16 36.15
C VAL A 466 -2.35 9.03 35.46
N GLY A 467 -1.70 8.30 34.55
CA GLY A 467 -2.31 7.15 33.87
C GLY A 467 -2.72 6.04 34.84
N LYS A 468 -1.87 5.73 35.83
CA LYS A 468 -2.19 4.77 36.90
C LYS A 468 -3.37 5.25 37.75
N PHE A 469 -3.36 6.51 38.19
CA PHE A 469 -4.45 7.10 38.97
C PHE A 469 -5.80 7.00 38.25
N LEU A 470 -5.86 7.38 36.98
CA LEU A 470 -7.09 7.32 36.18
C LEU A 470 -7.62 5.89 36.04
N TYR A 471 -6.72 4.92 35.89
CA TYR A 471 -7.08 3.51 35.79
C TYR A 471 -7.60 2.92 37.10
N GLU A 472 -6.89 3.15 38.20
CA GLU A 472 -7.23 2.63 39.52
C GLU A 472 -8.56 3.20 40.03
N ASN A 473 -8.81 4.48 39.78
CA ASN A 473 -10.06 5.14 40.13
C ASN A 473 -11.20 4.91 39.12
N GLY A 474 -10.97 4.10 38.07
CA GLY A 474 -12.02 3.67 37.15
C GLY A 474 -12.42 4.69 36.07
N TYR A 475 -11.64 5.74 35.83
CA TYR A 475 -11.87 6.65 34.70
C TYR A 475 -11.48 6.04 33.35
N THR A 476 -10.49 5.14 33.33
CA THR A 476 -10.01 4.47 32.11
C THR A 476 -9.92 2.96 32.29
N GLY A 477 -10.08 2.21 31.19
CA GLY A 477 -9.94 0.75 31.19
C GLY A 477 -8.48 0.25 31.17
N ARG A 478 -7.52 1.16 30.96
CA ARG A 478 -6.07 0.92 30.86
C ARG A 478 -5.30 2.04 31.56
N SER A 479 -4.11 1.72 32.08
CA SER A 479 -3.19 2.68 32.71
C SER A 479 -2.48 3.60 31.73
N THR A 480 -2.57 3.31 30.43
CA THR A 480 -2.07 4.17 29.35
C THR A 480 -3.23 4.80 28.59
N THR A 481 -3.12 6.09 28.30
CA THR A 481 -4.09 6.83 27.49
C THR A 481 -3.36 7.81 26.57
N ALA A 482 -3.77 7.90 25.31
CA ALA A 482 -3.17 8.81 24.33
C ALA A 482 -3.32 10.29 24.74
N LYS A 483 -4.33 10.61 25.55
CA LYS A 483 -4.63 11.97 26.02
C LYS A 483 -3.90 12.37 27.30
N VAL A 484 -2.99 11.53 27.83
CA VAL A 484 -2.36 11.78 29.14
C VAL A 484 -1.55 13.09 29.15
N GLY A 485 -0.89 13.43 28.05
CA GLY A 485 -0.15 14.70 27.91
C GLY A 485 -1.09 15.91 28.00
N GLU A 486 -2.15 15.91 27.19
CA GLU A 486 -3.18 16.96 27.20
C GLU A 486 -3.81 17.14 28.59
N ILE A 487 -4.11 16.03 29.29
CA ILE A 487 -4.69 16.04 30.64
C ILE A 487 -3.70 16.67 31.64
N ILE A 488 -2.41 16.33 31.56
CA ILE A 488 -1.38 16.87 32.45
C ILE A 488 -1.23 18.38 32.27
N ASP A 489 -1.13 18.84 31.03
CA ASP A 489 -0.93 20.27 30.74
C ASP A 489 -2.10 21.10 31.23
N LYS A 490 -3.34 20.63 30.98
CA LYS A 490 -4.55 21.32 31.46
C LYS A 490 -4.69 21.24 32.99
N ALA A 491 -4.37 20.11 33.61
CA ALA A 491 -4.45 19.97 35.07
C ALA A 491 -3.45 20.89 35.78
N LYS A 492 -2.25 21.09 35.21
CA LYS A 492 -1.25 22.03 35.71
C LYS A 492 -1.81 23.45 35.77
N VAL A 493 -2.43 23.92 34.68
CA VAL A 493 -3.06 25.24 34.61
C VAL A 493 -4.17 25.40 35.67
N ILE A 494 -4.97 24.36 35.91
CA ILE A 494 -6.03 24.39 36.93
C ILE A 494 -5.42 24.51 38.33
N ARG A 495 -4.35 23.76 38.65
CA ARG A 495 -3.67 23.84 39.95
C ARG A 495 -3.02 25.21 40.16
N GLU A 496 -2.39 25.76 39.13
CA GLU A 496 -1.77 27.09 39.18
C GLU A 496 -2.77 28.24 39.37
N ARG A 497 -4.02 28.09 38.91
CA ARG A 497 -5.09 29.10 39.13
C ARG A 497 -5.74 29.03 40.51
N ARG A 498 -5.53 27.93 41.24
CA ARG A 498 -6.10 27.70 42.59
C ARG A 498 -5.12 28.04 43.70
N ASN A 499 -3.82 28.04 43.39
CA ASN A 499 -2.77 28.63 44.21
C ASN A 499 -2.69 30.13 43.95
#